data_AF-A0A7D5RD55-F1
#
_entry.id   AF-A0A7D5RD55-F1
#
_cell.length_a   1.000
_cell.length_b   1.000
_cell.length_c   1.000
_cell.angle_alpha   90.00
_cell.angle_beta   90.00
_cell.angle_gamma   90.00
#
_symmetry.space_group_name_H-M   'P 1'
#
loop_
_entity.id
_entity.type
_entity.pdbx_description
1 polymer ?
#
loop_
_entity_poly.entity_id
_entity_poly.type
_entity_poly.pdbx_seq_one_letter_code
_entity_poly.pdbx_strand_id
1 'polypeptide(L)'
;MSKAPKKAVKPAEKEKPNASLTKKDSSTLVKKIAAVSDSTNTLSKEIKGMAKIFSENQKVLISIRDMIDTLASAIEQIQKQSKQINIIEEDSQRLFAGLNQVRSQASLVTKLHDQTSRLQDQVNKISQVQKESPSSESIMKSVSDNMASTQNNTHMIIKIAQRIDGIKENLDDISSKTEKISSVGTEIEDLKRKIQSIYDKSEKTNLESEILSLKQNLNDIAEKTESTSGIMAELESIKGQIMQVSDKAAQMDSFGDKIQGLQQELLSNMARTEAIKHLSGEVQKIESEINSLVKRADATAFVGEGLKSVQEDLAGFKDAVFNKTNTIDQKVSAISELFKRSDASASEFHKKADQLFQNMQEIRTITNKSSSNVSKEVIGLLKLSEFQSNLRILSESKYGELKDIERMAEQTASIVNLFDRISIESDEKLSLPQEVRQWAMSKMLDSADKWEIRFTDLFAVLIDKLGKELVKENIRIQQVRDIFGIRGVDEIRKELDLV
;
A
#
# COMPACT_ATOMS: atom_id res chain seq x y z
N MET A 1 96.40 39.41 1.33
CA MET A 1 97.14 40.69 1.22
C MET A 1 98.49 40.44 0.54
N SER A 2 98.97 41.41 -0.26
CA SER A 2 100.23 41.42 -1.06
C SER A 2 100.22 40.55 -2.32
N LYS A 3 100.74 40.94 -3.50
CA LYS A 3 101.42 42.12 -4.08
C LYS A 3 101.39 41.85 -5.62
N ALA A 4 100.93 42.76 -6.48
CA ALA A 4 101.73 43.62 -7.40
C ALA A 4 102.67 42.87 -8.41
N PRO A 5 103.02 43.41 -9.62
CA PRO A 5 102.80 44.76 -10.16
C PRO A 5 102.44 44.88 -11.68
N LYS A 6 102.29 46.13 -12.11
CA LYS A 6 102.09 46.69 -13.47
C LYS A 6 103.35 46.69 -14.36
N LYS A 7 103.15 46.75 -15.69
CA LYS A 7 103.83 47.57 -16.76
C LYS A 7 104.03 46.73 -18.03
N ALA A 8 104.26 47.25 -19.23
CA ALA A 8 103.96 48.48 -19.95
C ALA A 8 104.37 48.19 -21.41
N VAL A 9 103.64 48.73 -22.38
CA VAL A 9 103.94 48.66 -23.83
C VAL A 9 105.12 49.57 -24.17
N LYS A 10 105.98 49.17 -25.13
CA LYS A 10 106.69 50.04 -26.11
C LYS A 10 107.42 49.19 -27.20
N PRO A 11 107.81 49.75 -28.37
CA PRO A 11 107.29 49.28 -29.65
C PRO A 11 108.34 48.99 -30.75
N ALA A 12 107.86 48.36 -31.83
CA ALA A 12 108.21 48.48 -33.25
C ALA A 12 109.69 48.62 -33.67
N GLU A 13 110.15 47.65 -34.47
CA GLU A 13 111.13 47.90 -35.52
C GLU A 13 110.59 47.38 -36.86
N LYS A 14 110.67 48.26 -37.87
CA LYS A 14 110.22 48.05 -39.23
C LYS A 14 111.36 47.42 -40.02
N GLU A 15 111.07 46.37 -40.78
CA GLU A 15 111.74 46.15 -42.06
C GLU A 15 110.71 45.95 -43.16
N LYS A 16 110.98 46.64 -44.28
CA LYS A 16 110.19 46.69 -45.50
C LYS A 16 110.98 45.96 -46.61
N PRO A 17 110.35 45.70 -47.76
CA PRO A 17 110.17 44.39 -48.36
C PRO A 17 111.27 44.02 -49.37
N ASN A 18 111.41 42.73 -49.67
CA ASN A 18 111.94 42.36 -50.98
C ASN A 18 111.15 41.21 -51.60
N ALA A 19 110.69 41.45 -52.82
CA ALA A 19 109.71 40.67 -53.53
C ALA A 19 110.36 39.52 -54.30
N SER A 20 109.70 38.37 -54.32
CA SER A 20 109.31 37.70 -55.57
C SER A 20 108.39 36.51 -55.27
N LEU A 21 107.13 36.80 -54.94
CA LEU A 21 106.08 35.82 -55.17
C LEU A 21 105.91 35.73 -56.68
N THR A 22 106.34 34.61 -57.25
CA THR A 22 105.97 34.26 -58.61
C THR A 22 104.45 34.33 -58.73
N LYS A 23 103.91 34.69 -59.91
CA LYS A 23 102.44 34.72 -60.17
C LYS A 23 101.70 33.44 -59.74
N LYS A 24 102.43 32.34 -59.52
CA LYS A 24 101.93 31.05 -59.03
C LYS A 24 101.55 31.06 -57.55
N ASP A 25 102.31 31.76 -56.69
CA ASP A 25 102.14 31.75 -55.22
C ASP A 25 101.02 32.69 -54.71
N SER A 26 100.79 33.79 -55.42
CA SER A 26 99.61 34.64 -55.17
C SER A 26 98.32 33.91 -55.57
N SER A 27 98.35 33.10 -56.64
CA SER A 27 97.18 32.29 -57.05
C SER A 27 96.85 31.17 -56.08
N THR A 28 97.85 30.55 -55.43
CA THR A 28 97.63 29.48 -54.43
C THR A 28 97.15 30.03 -53.10
N LEU A 29 97.62 31.21 -52.69
CA LEU A 29 97.07 31.94 -51.54
C LEU A 29 95.62 32.36 -51.77
N VAL A 30 95.31 32.93 -52.95
CA VAL A 30 93.92 33.28 -53.31
C VAL A 30 93.02 32.06 -53.35
N LYS A 31 93.48 30.92 -53.87
CA LYS A 31 92.73 29.65 -53.83
C LYS A 31 92.51 29.12 -52.42
N LYS A 32 93.51 29.21 -51.53
CA LYS A 32 93.34 28.81 -50.11
C LYS A 32 92.38 29.74 -49.37
N ILE A 33 92.45 31.05 -49.62
CA ILE A 33 91.52 32.03 -49.04
C ILE A 33 90.09 31.79 -49.57
N ALA A 34 89.94 31.50 -50.86
CA ALA A 34 88.65 31.13 -51.43
C ALA A 34 88.10 29.83 -50.80
N ALA A 35 88.93 28.79 -50.64
CA ALA A 35 88.53 27.54 -50.00
C ALA A 35 88.14 27.72 -48.53
N VAL A 36 88.86 28.55 -47.77
CA VAL A 36 88.51 28.88 -46.38
C VAL A 36 87.21 29.69 -46.33
N SER A 37 86.99 30.59 -47.29
CA SER A 37 85.73 31.34 -47.42
C SER A 37 84.56 30.41 -47.73
N ASP A 38 84.74 29.45 -48.64
CA ASP A 38 83.73 28.45 -49.00
C ASP A 38 83.44 27.49 -47.84
N SER A 39 84.45 27.02 -47.11
CA SER A 39 84.26 26.24 -45.88
C SER A 39 83.53 27.03 -44.80
N THR A 40 83.84 28.32 -44.64
CA THR A 40 83.17 29.22 -43.68
C THR A 40 81.70 29.44 -44.05
N ASN A 41 81.41 29.63 -45.35
CA ASN A 41 80.05 29.73 -45.86
C ASN A 41 79.27 28.43 -45.69
N THR A 42 79.93 27.28 -45.87
CA THR A 42 79.32 25.96 -45.67
C THR A 42 79.00 25.74 -44.20
N LEU A 43 79.95 26.02 -43.29
CA LEU A 43 79.75 25.97 -41.85
C LEU A 43 78.64 26.93 -41.40
N SER A 44 78.56 28.14 -41.96
CA SER A 44 77.49 29.09 -41.67
C SER A 44 76.10 28.56 -42.09
N LYS A 45 76.01 27.89 -43.24
CA LYS A 45 74.78 27.21 -43.68
C LYS A 45 74.42 26.04 -42.77
N GLU A 46 75.39 25.24 -42.34
CA GLU A 46 75.17 24.16 -41.38
C GLU A 46 74.72 24.68 -40.01
N ILE A 47 75.35 25.72 -39.48
CA ILE A 47 74.94 26.37 -38.22
C ILE A 47 73.51 26.91 -38.32
N LYS A 48 73.12 27.50 -39.45
CA LYS A 48 71.72 27.89 -39.70
C LYS A 48 70.78 26.69 -39.76
N GLY A 49 71.19 25.60 -40.40
CA GLY A 49 70.44 24.34 -40.40
C GLY A 49 70.24 23.78 -38.99
N MET A 50 71.31 23.78 -38.19
CA MET A 50 71.30 23.35 -36.79
C MET A 50 70.40 24.23 -35.92
N ALA A 51 70.45 25.56 -36.10
CA ALA A 51 69.57 26.49 -35.39
C ALA A 51 68.10 26.26 -35.75
N LYS A 52 67.80 25.94 -37.02
CA LYS A 52 66.44 25.60 -37.45
C LYS A 52 65.95 24.31 -36.78
N ILE A 53 66.78 23.26 -36.78
CA ILE A 53 66.50 21.98 -36.10
C ILE A 53 66.25 22.19 -34.61
N PHE A 54 67.05 23.02 -33.93
CA PHE A 54 66.82 23.37 -32.54
C PHE A 54 65.46 24.02 -32.30
N SER A 55 65.06 24.97 -33.16
CA SER A 55 63.74 25.61 -33.05
C SER A 55 62.58 24.63 -33.29
N GLU A 56 62.75 23.68 -34.22
CA GLU A 56 61.76 22.63 -34.50
C GLU A 56 61.66 21.64 -33.34
N ASN A 57 62.79 21.19 -32.78
CA ASN A 57 62.81 20.34 -31.59
C ASN A 57 62.15 21.03 -30.39
N GLN A 58 62.32 22.34 -30.25
CA GLN A 58 61.67 23.10 -29.18
C GLN A 58 60.14 23.15 -29.34
N LYS A 59 59.64 23.24 -30.59
CA LYS A 59 58.19 23.12 -30.87
C LYS A 59 57.66 21.73 -30.56
N VAL A 60 58.41 20.68 -30.91
CA VAL A 60 58.03 19.28 -30.59
C VAL A 60 57.95 19.08 -29.08
N LEU A 61 58.92 19.60 -28.32
CA LEU A 61 58.92 19.51 -26.85
C LEU A 61 57.73 20.25 -26.21
N ILE A 62 57.36 21.43 -26.73
CA ILE A 62 56.16 22.16 -26.27
C ILE A 62 54.90 21.33 -26.57
N SER A 63 54.79 20.76 -27.76
CA SER A 63 53.64 19.91 -28.12
C SER A 63 53.55 18.65 -27.24
N ILE A 64 54.67 18.00 -26.92
CA ILE A 64 54.70 16.86 -25.98
C ILE A 64 54.23 17.30 -24.59
N ARG A 65 54.67 18.46 -24.11
CA ARG A 65 54.22 19.01 -22.83
C ARG A 65 52.70 19.22 -22.84
N ASP A 66 52.15 19.86 -23.87
CA ASP A 66 50.70 20.09 -23.97
C ASP A 66 49.92 18.75 -24.01
N MET A 67 50.49 17.73 -24.63
CA MET A 67 49.95 16.37 -24.64
C MET A 67 49.96 15.71 -23.25
N ILE A 68 51.05 15.88 -22.49
CA ILE A 68 51.17 15.42 -21.11
C ILE A 68 50.15 16.14 -20.21
N ASP A 69 49.98 17.45 -20.36
CA ASP A 69 49.01 18.23 -19.59
C ASP A 69 47.57 17.78 -19.91
N THR A 70 47.29 17.46 -21.18
CA THR A 70 45.99 16.90 -21.60
C THR A 70 45.75 15.51 -21.02
N LEU A 71 46.77 14.63 -21.05
CA LEU A 71 46.73 13.30 -20.44
C LEU A 71 46.52 13.36 -18.92
N ALA A 72 47.21 14.28 -18.24
CA ALA A 72 47.05 14.48 -16.80
C ALA A 72 45.61 14.90 -16.45
N SER A 73 45.02 15.81 -17.25
CA SER A 73 43.62 16.22 -17.06
C SER A 73 42.63 15.08 -17.32
N ALA A 74 42.86 14.25 -18.35
CA ALA A 74 42.04 13.08 -18.63
C ALA A 74 42.11 12.04 -17.50
N ILE A 75 43.30 11.78 -16.95
CA ILE A 75 43.48 10.88 -15.79
C ILE A 75 42.71 11.39 -14.57
N GLU A 76 42.75 12.70 -14.30
CA GLU A 76 42.01 13.29 -13.18
C GLU A 76 40.48 13.14 -13.36
N GLN A 77 39.98 13.28 -14.60
CA GLN A 77 38.59 13.02 -14.94
C GLN A 77 38.20 11.55 -14.75
N ILE A 78 39.03 10.61 -15.21
CA ILE A 78 38.81 9.16 -15.03
C ILE A 78 38.75 8.81 -13.54
N GLN A 79 39.63 9.38 -12.73
CA GLN A 79 39.61 9.17 -11.27
C GLN A 79 38.33 9.72 -10.62
N LYS A 80 37.85 10.89 -11.04
CA LYS A 80 36.57 11.45 -10.55
C LYS A 80 35.38 10.58 -10.97
N GLN A 81 35.36 10.08 -12.21
CA GLN A 81 34.32 9.18 -12.71
C GLN A 81 34.34 7.83 -11.98
N SER A 82 35.52 7.26 -11.73
CA SER A 82 35.64 6.01 -10.95
C SER A 82 35.04 6.13 -9.55
N LYS A 83 35.23 7.27 -8.86
CA LYS A 83 34.56 7.51 -7.56
C LYS A 83 33.04 7.58 -7.69
N GLN A 84 32.52 8.19 -8.76
CA GLN A 84 31.08 8.21 -9.02
C GLN A 84 30.51 6.82 -9.31
N ILE A 85 31.25 5.99 -10.07
CA ILE A 85 30.86 4.61 -10.36
C ILE A 85 30.73 3.81 -9.06
N ASN A 86 31.67 3.94 -8.12
CA ASN A 86 31.58 3.25 -6.83
C ASN A 86 30.33 3.66 -6.04
N ILE A 87 29.96 4.95 -6.05
CA ILE A 87 28.73 5.42 -5.39
C ILE A 87 27.48 4.84 -6.07
N ILE A 88 27.45 4.79 -7.41
CA ILE A 88 26.34 4.20 -8.18
C ILE A 88 26.23 2.69 -7.92
N GLU A 89 27.36 2.00 -7.76
CA GLU A 89 27.39 0.58 -7.40
C GLU A 89 26.78 0.35 -6.01
N GLU A 90 27.18 1.15 -5.02
CA GLU A 90 26.65 1.08 -3.66
C GLU A 90 25.14 1.36 -3.63
N ASP A 91 24.67 2.36 -4.37
CA ASP A 91 23.25 2.67 -4.51
C ASP A 91 22.48 1.56 -5.25
N SER A 92 23.08 0.92 -6.27
CA SER A 92 22.48 -0.24 -6.95
C SER A 92 22.34 -1.43 -6.01
N GLN A 93 23.34 -1.69 -5.17
CA GLN A 93 23.26 -2.75 -4.16
C GLN A 93 22.15 -2.45 -3.13
N ARG A 94 22.03 -1.20 -2.67
CA ARG A 94 20.92 -0.77 -1.79
C ARG A 94 19.56 -0.91 -2.45
N LEU A 95 19.43 -0.54 -3.73
CA LEU A 95 18.21 -0.73 -4.51
C LEU A 95 17.85 -2.20 -4.65
N PHE A 96 18.84 -3.08 -4.88
CA PHE A 96 18.61 -4.51 -4.97
C PHE A 96 18.13 -5.12 -3.64
N ALA A 97 18.74 -4.71 -2.52
CA ALA A 97 18.28 -5.08 -1.18
C ALA A 97 16.84 -4.59 -0.91
N GLY A 98 16.54 -3.34 -1.28
CA GLY A 98 15.19 -2.78 -1.17
C GLY A 98 14.18 -3.51 -2.05
N LEU A 99 14.54 -3.87 -3.28
CA LEU A 99 13.70 -4.63 -4.20
C LEU A 99 13.40 -6.04 -3.67
N ASN A 100 14.39 -6.71 -3.10
CA ASN A 100 14.19 -8.00 -2.44
C ASN A 100 13.23 -7.89 -1.24
N GLN A 101 13.29 -6.79 -0.49
CA GLN A 101 12.35 -6.54 0.60
C GLN A 101 10.92 -6.26 0.09
N VAL A 102 10.77 -5.53 -1.02
CA VAL A 102 9.46 -5.32 -1.67
C VAL A 102 8.92 -6.65 -2.21
N ARG A 103 9.78 -7.48 -2.79
CA ARG A 103 9.41 -8.82 -3.28
C ARG A 103 8.95 -9.74 -2.16
N SER A 104 9.60 -9.72 -0.99
CA SER A 104 9.13 -10.51 0.16
C SER A 104 7.77 -10.01 0.68
N GLN A 105 7.51 -8.70 0.58
CA GLN A 105 6.21 -8.08 0.91
C GLN A 105 5.13 -8.29 -0.16
N ALA A 106 5.47 -8.76 -1.37
CA ALA A 106 4.47 -9.04 -2.42
C ALA A 106 3.41 -10.06 -1.96
N SER A 107 3.82 -11.04 -1.13
CA SER A 107 2.89 -12.01 -0.52
C SER A 107 1.86 -11.37 0.41
N LEU A 108 2.22 -10.26 1.07
CA LEU A 108 1.34 -9.46 1.92
C LEU A 108 0.34 -8.68 1.06
N VAL A 109 0.78 -8.12 -0.07
CA VAL A 109 -0.10 -7.45 -1.04
C VAL A 109 -1.13 -8.41 -1.61
N THR A 110 -0.74 -9.65 -1.95
CA THR A 110 -1.69 -10.68 -2.40
C THR A 110 -2.71 -11.02 -1.31
N LYS A 111 -2.28 -11.17 -0.04
CA LYS A 111 -3.19 -11.42 1.09
C LYS A 111 -4.16 -10.27 1.32
N LEU A 112 -3.69 -9.02 1.24
CA LEU A 112 -4.54 -7.83 1.34
C LEU A 112 -5.56 -7.79 0.20
N HIS A 113 -5.14 -8.08 -1.03
CA HIS A 113 -6.02 -8.13 -2.18
C HIS A 113 -7.15 -9.16 -2.01
N ASP A 114 -6.82 -10.37 -1.55
CA ASP A 114 -7.82 -11.41 -1.25
C ASP A 114 -8.80 -10.97 -0.14
N GLN A 115 -8.30 -10.32 0.92
CA GLN A 115 -9.16 -9.79 1.98
C GLN A 115 -10.08 -8.68 1.48
N THR A 116 -9.57 -7.75 0.66
CA THR A 116 -10.38 -6.71 0.03
C THR A 116 -11.44 -7.29 -0.88
N SER A 117 -11.12 -8.33 -1.67
CA SER A 117 -12.10 -9.02 -2.51
C SER A 117 -13.22 -9.66 -1.69
N ARG A 118 -12.89 -10.32 -0.57
CA ARG A 118 -13.89 -10.91 0.33
C ARG A 118 -14.78 -9.86 1.00
N LEU A 119 -14.20 -8.72 1.40
CA LEU A 119 -14.96 -7.59 1.94
C LEU A 119 -15.91 -7.00 0.88
N GLN A 120 -15.46 -6.87 -0.36
CA GLN A 120 -16.30 -6.40 -1.47
C GLN A 120 -17.51 -7.32 -1.67
N ASP A 121 -17.32 -8.64 -1.64
CA ASP A 121 -18.40 -9.61 -1.76
C ASP A 121 -19.40 -9.53 -0.59
N GLN A 122 -18.90 -9.33 0.64
CA GLN A 122 -19.75 -9.11 1.81
C GLN A 122 -20.55 -7.80 1.71
N VAL A 123 -19.92 -6.71 1.28
CA VAL A 123 -20.59 -5.41 1.07
C VAL A 123 -21.66 -5.52 -0.01
N ASN A 124 -21.37 -6.23 -1.11
CA ASN A 124 -22.34 -6.49 -2.18
C ASN A 124 -23.54 -7.30 -1.67
N LYS A 125 -23.30 -8.35 -0.86
CA LYS A 125 -24.37 -9.11 -0.20
C LYS A 125 -25.22 -8.25 0.74
N ILE A 126 -24.60 -7.40 1.55
CA ILE A 126 -25.32 -6.48 2.45
C ILE A 126 -26.17 -5.49 1.63
N SER A 127 -25.62 -4.92 0.56
CA SER A 127 -26.35 -4.01 -0.33
C SER A 127 -27.52 -4.68 -1.05
N GLN A 128 -27.40 -5.95 -1.41
CA GLN A 128 -28.49 -6.72 -2.00
C GLN A 128 -29.60 -6.99 -0.98
N VAL A 129 -29.25 -7.44 0.24
CA VAL A 129 -30.22 -7.64 1.34
C VAL A 129 -30.93 -6.33 1.70
N GLN A 130 -30.25 -5.20 1.61
CA GLN A 130 -30.83 -3.88 1.86
C GLN A 130 -31.80 -3.44 0.74
N LYS A 131 -31.57 -3.87 -0.51
CA LYS A 131 -32.51 -3.66 -1.63
C LYS A 131 -33.73 -4.58 -1.56
N GLU A 132 -33.58 -5.79 -1.05
CA GLU A 132 -34.66 -6.77 -0.88
C GLU A 132 -35.48 -6.55 0.41
N SER A 133 -35.00 -5.70 1.33
CA SER A 133 -35.72 -5.33 2.54
C SER A 133 -36.90 -4.39 2.24
N PRO A 134 -38.04 -4.52 2.95
CA PRO A 134 -39.19 -3.64 2.75
C PRO A 134 -38.78 -2.17 3.01
N SER A 135 -39.22 -1.26 2.13
CA SER A 135 -38.83 0.15 2.21
C SER A 135 -39.20 0.74 3.57
N SER A 136 -38.32 1.60 4.13
CA SER A 136 -38.59 2.31 5.39
C SER A 136 -39.93 3.05 5.39
N GLU A 137 -40.44 3.40 4.22
CA GLU A 137 -41.74 4.03 4.03
C GLU A 137 -42.92 3.08 4.32
N SER A 138 -42.81 1.79 3.95
CA SER A 138 -43.81 0.77 4.30
C SER A 138 -43.82 0.46 5.81
N ILE A 139 -42.64 0.42 6.43
CA ILE A 139 -42.49 0.23 7.88
C ILE A 139 -43.03 1.44 8.63
N MET A 140 -42.68 2.66 8.20
CA MET A 140 -43.22 3.90 8.80
C MET A 140 -44.73 3.98 8.68
N LYS A 141 -45.31 3.57 7.55
CA LYS A 141 -46.76 3.52 7.38
C LYS A 141 -47.41 2.53 8.35
N SER A 142 -46.87 1.32 8.47
CA SER A 142 -47.39 0.32 9.41
C SER A 142 -47.25 0.76 10.88
N VAL A 143 -46.13 1.41 11.25
CA VAL A 143 -45.93 1.97 12.58
C VAL A 143 -46.89 3.14 12.84
N SER A 144 -47.13 4.00 11.86
CA SER A 144 -48.09 5.11 11.95
C SER A 144 -49.52 4.59 12.13
N ASP A 145 -49.92 3.58 11.37
CA ASP A 145 -51.25 2.98 11.46
C ASP A 145 -51.45 2.28 12.82
N ASN A 146 -50.42 1.57 13.31
CA ASN A 146 -50.42 0.97 14.65
C ASN A 146 -50.44 2.03 15.76
N MET A 147 -49.76 3.17 15.57
CA MET A 147 -49.76 4.27 16.53
C MET A 147 -51.14 4.94 16.62
N ALA A 148 -51.81 5.16 15.49
CA ALA A 148 -53.17 5.66 15.46
C ALA A 148 -54.16 4.69 16.14
N SER A 149 -54.03 3.37 15.89
CA SER A 149 -54.85 2.36 16.55
C SER A 149 -54.58 2.29 18.06
N THR A 150 -53.31 2.40 18.48
CA THR A 150 -52.93 2.42 19.90
C THR A 150 -53.48 3.65 20.61
N GLN A 151 -53.44 4.81 19.95
CA GLN A 151 -53.99 6.05 20.50
C GLN A 151 -55.51 5.98 20.67
N ASN A 152 -56.22 5.41 19.69
CA ASN A 152 -57.67 5.18 19.78
C ASN A 152 -58.03 4.21 20.93
N ASN A 153 -57.33 3.08 21.02
CA ASN A 153 -57.51 2.12 22.10
C ASN A 153 -57.21 2.75 23.47
N THR A 154 -56.16 3.56 23.57
CA THR A 154 -55.81 4.31 24.78
C THR A 154 -56.93 5.28 25.17
N HIS A 155 -57.53 5.99 24.21
CA HIS A 155 -58.65 6.88 24.47
C HIS A 155 -59.91 6.12 24.96
N MET A 156 -60.19 4.93 24.43
CA MET A 156 -61.26 4.08 24.96
C MET A 156 -60.97 3.60 26.38
N ILE A 157 -59.74 3.21 26.69
CA ILE A 157 -59.33 2.80 28.04
C ILE A 157 -59.53 3.95 29.03
N ILE A 158 -59.19 5.19 28.65
CA ILE A 158 -59.43 6.39 29.48
C ILE A 158 -60.94 6.58 29.75
N LYS A 159 -61.80 6.43 28.73
CA LYS A 159 -63.26 6.51 28.92
C LYS A 159 -63.81 5.40 29.81
N ILE A 160 -63.25 4.20 29.71
CA ILE A 160 -63.62 3.07 30.57
C ILE A 160 -63.19 3.35 32.02
N ALA A 161 -61.97 3.86 32.23
CA ALA A 161 -61.47 4.24 33.55
C ALA A 161 -62.37 5.32 34.21
N GLN A 162 -62.74 6.37 33.47
CA GLN A 162 -63.67 7.39 33.96
C GLN A 162 -65.04 6.81 34.35
N ARG A 163 -65.54 5.83 33.60
CA ARG A 163 -66.77 5.10 33.94
C ARG A 163 -66.61 4.23 35.20
N ILE A 164 -65.46 3.59 35.38
CA ILE A 164 -65.15 2.79 36.57
C ILE A 164 -65.10 3.67 37.82
N ASP A 165 -64.48 4.85 37.73
CA ASP A 165 -64.45 5.80 38.84
C ASP A 165 -65.87 6.24 39.25
N GLY A 166 -66.74 6.54 38.28
CA GLY A 166 -68.15 6.83 38.56
C GLY A 166 -68.93 5.65 39.13
N ILE A 167 -68.62 4.41 38.73
CA ILE A 167 -69.22 3.20 39.34
C ILE A 167 -68.76 3.05 40.79
N LYS A 168 -67.48 3.30 41.07
CA LYS A 168 -66.91 3.22 42.42
C LYS A 168 -67.58 4.24 43.36
N GLU A 169 -67.77 5.47 42.90
CA GLU A 169 -68.49 6.51 43.66
C GLU A 169 -69.93 6.08 43.99
N ASN A 170 -70.65 5.52 43.00
CA ASN A 170 -71.99 4.96 43.24
C ASN A 170 -71.99 3.76 44.22
N LEU A 171 -70.90 2.98 44.24
CA LEU A 171 -70.74 1.83 45.13
C LEU A 171 -70.46 2.27 46.58
N ASP A 172 -69.66 3.32 46.78
CA ASP A 172 -69.44 3.95 48.09
C ASP A 172 -70.76 4.55 48.62
N ASP A 173 -71.58 5.15 47.76
CA ASP A 173 -72.91 5.66 48.12
C ASP A 173 -73.88 4.54 48.56
N ILE A 174 -73.85 3.38 47.89
CA ILE A 174 -74.64 2.19 48.28
C ILE A 174 -74.11 1.56 49.58
N SER A 175 -72.79 1.55 49.76
CA SER A 175 -72.14 1.07 50.98
C SER A 175 -72.57 1.90 52.20
N SER A 176 -72.59 3.23 52.09
CA SER A 176 -73.07 4.11 53.17
C SER A 176 -74.56 3.94 53.48
N LYS A 177 -75.38 3.52 52.51
CA LYS A 177 -76.79 3.12 52.75
C LYS A 177 -76.90 1.75 53.40
N THR A 178 -75.94 0.86 53.19
CA THR A 178 -75.90 -0.48 53.79
C THR A 178 -75.53 -0.42 55.27
N GLU A 179 -74.68 0.52 55.69
CA GLU A 179 -74.43 0.78 57.13
C GLU A 179 -75.71 1.17 57.88
N LYS A 180 -76.65 1.88 57.25
CA LYS A 180 -77.97 2.20 57.84
C LYS A 180 -78.89 0.99 57.98
N ILE A 181 -78.62 -0.12 57.29
CA ILE A 181 -79.37 -1.38 57.43
C ILE A 181 -78.81 -2.20 58.60
N SER A 182 -77.53 -2.03 58.95
CA SER A 182 -76.93 -2.69 60.12
C SER A 182 -77.54 -2.24 61.46
N SER A 183 -78.06 -1.01 61.56
CA SER A 183 -78.73 -0.53 62.78
C SER A 183 -80.14 -1.11 62.98
N VAL A 184 -80.77 -1.63 61.91
CA VAL A 184 -82.07 -2.32 62.01
C VAL A 184 -81.93 -3.70 62.66
N GLY A 185 -80.79 -4.38 62.45
CA GLY A 185 -80.51 -5.67 63.09
C GLY A 185 -80.37 -5.59 64.62
N THR A 186 -79.82 -4.48 65.13
CA THR A 186 -79.70 -4.25 66.58
C THR A 186 -81.05 -3.95 67.25
N GLU A 187 -81.97 -3.28 66.56
CA GLU A 187 -83.32 -3.00 67.07
C GLU A 187 -84.20 -4.26 67.14
N ILE A 188 -84.02 -5.20 66.22
CA ILE A 188 -84.73 -6.49 66.21
C ILE A 188 -84.32 -7.37 67.39
N GLU A 189 -83.04 -7.39 67.78
CA GLU A 189 -82.59 -8.16 68.96
C GLU A 189 -83.09 -7.54 70.29
N ASP A 190 -83.28 -6.23 70.36
CA ASP A 190 -83.89 -5.60 71.53
C ASP A 190 -85.40 -5.88 71.65
N LEU A 191 -86.12 -5.96 70.54
CA LEU A 191 -87.50 -6.44 70.50
C LEU A 191 -87.62 -7.91 70.92
N LYS A 192 -86.70 -8.75 70.46
CA LYS A 192 -86.64 -10.18 70.81
C LYS A 192 -86.39 -10.38 72.30
N ARG A 193 -85.50 -9.60 72.92
CA ARG A 193 -85.29 -9.61 74.38
C ARG A 193 -86.52 -9.17 75.17
N LYS A 194 -87.29 -8.18 74.69
CA LYS A 194 -88.55 -7.76 75.32
C LYS A 194 -89.62 -8.85 75.28
N ILE A 195 -89.77 -9.54 74.14
CA ILE A 195 -90.71 -10.65 73.97
C ILE A 195 -90.32 -11.83 74.88
N GLN A 196 -89.02 -12.14 75.00
CA GLN A 196 -88.54 -13.19 75.91
C GLN A 196 -88.83 -12.87 77.39
N SER A 197 -88.73 -11.60 77.80
CA SER A 197 -89.05 -11.18 79.18
C SER A 197 -90.55 -11.24 79.55
N ILE A 198 -91.43 -11.25 78.55
CA ILE A 198 -92.87 -11.44 78.72
C ILE A 198 -93.19 -12.93 78.87
N TYR A 199 -92.48 -13.78 78.12
CA TYR A 199 -92.61 -15.23 78.21
C TYR A 199 -92.20 -15.76 79.61
N ASP A 200 -91.09 -15.26 80.17
CA ASP A 200 -90.58 -15.70 81.48
C ASP A 200 -91.41 -15.21 82.69
N LYS A 201 -92.43 -14.35 82.47
CA LYS A 201 -93.35 -13.85 83.51
C LYS A 201 -94.69 -14.59 83.59
N SER A 202 -94.91 -15.60 82.75
CA SER A 202 -96.21 -16.27 82.61
C SER A 202 -96.37 -17.57 83.43
N GLU A 203 -95.40 -17.98 84.24
CA GLU A 203 -95.43 -19.28 84.92
C GLU A 203 -95.42 -19.16 86.46
N LYS A 204 -96.59 -18.86 87.05
CA LYS A 204 -96.87 -19.09 88.48
C LYS A 204 -98.39 -19.22 88.77
N THR A 205 -98.87 -20.46 88.56
CA THR A 205 -99.93 -21.22 89.27
C THR A 205 -100.94 -20.51 90.20
N ASN A 206 -102.25 -20.74 89.97
CA ASN A 206 -103.19 -21.32 90.97
C ASN A 206 -104.52 -21.83 90.33
N LEU A 207 -104.66 -23.14 90.15
CA LEU A 207 -105.62 -23.83 89.25
C LEU A 207 -107.02 -24.17 89.83
N GLU A 208 -107.41 -23.58 90.97
CA GLU A 208 -108.69 -23.94 91.63
C GLU A 208 -109.70 -22.78 91.75
N SER A 209 -109.25 -21.53 91.55
CA SER A 209 -110.13 -20.37 91.35
C SER A 209 -110.58 -20.19 89.89
N GLU A 210 -109.92 -20.89 88.95
CA GLU A 210 -110.21 -20.82 87.51
C GLU A 210 -111.44 -21.65 87.09
N ILE A 211 -111.86 -22.63 87.89
CA ILE A 211 -113.04 -23.47 87.59
C ILE A 211 -114.35 -22.75 87.93
N LEU A 212 -114.35 -21.81 88.89
CA LEU A 212 -115.52 -20.99 89.22
C LEU A 212 -115.66 -19.77 88.28
N SER A 213 -114.56 -19.24 87.76
CA SER A 213 -114.57 -18.14 86.78
C SER A 213 -114.89 -18.61 85.35
N LEU A 214 -114.55 -19.86 84.97
CA LEU A 214 -114.97 -20.45 83.69
C LEU A 214 -116.50 -20.60 83.56
N LYS A 215 -117.21 -20.75 84.68
CA LYS A 215 -118.68 -20.84 84.71
C LYS A 215 -119.35 -19.46 84.57
N GLN A 216 -118.68 -18.40 85.01
CA GLN A 216 -119.12 -17.02 84.84
C GLN A 216 -118.76 -16.48 83.44
N ASN A 217 -117.60 -16.88 82.90
CA ASN A 217 -117.17 -16.55 81.53
C ASN A 217 -118.01 -17.24 80.44
N LEU A 218 -118.64 -18.39 80.71
CA LEU A 218 -119.57 -19.02 79.78
C LEU A 218 -120.87 -18.23 79.59
N ASN A 219 -121.25 -17.38 80.55
CA ASN A 219 -122.40 -16.47 80.43
C ASN A 219 -122.03 -15.19 79.63
N ASP A 220 -120.79 -14.71 79.74
CA ASP A 220 -120.28 -13.57 78.96
C ASP A 220 -119.96 -13.93 77.48
N ILE A 221 -119.81 -15.22 77.16
CA ILE A 221 -119.55 -15.71 75.79
C ILE A 221 -120.83 -15.72 74.93
N ALA A 222 -122.02 -15.82 75.54
CA ALA A 222 -123.28 -15.67 74.81
C ALA A 222 -123.47 -14.24 74.26
N GLU A 223 -122.87 -13.23 74.89
CA GLU A 223 -122.92 -11.81 74.48
C GLU A 223 -121.81 -11.44 73.47
N LYS A 224 -120.78 -12.28 73.27
CA LYS A 224 -119.65 -12.06 72.33
C LYS A 224 -119.82 -12.71 70.94
N THR A 225 -120.98 -13.26 70.62
CA THR A 225 -121.28 -13.86 69.29
C THR A 225 -121.39 -12.81 68.17
N GLU A 226 -121.10 -11.54 68.45
CA GLU A 226 -121.00 -10.43 67.49
C GLU A 226 -119.58 -10.24 66.90
N SER A 227 -118.63 -11.15 67.14
CA SER A 227 -117.22 -11.05 66.69
C SER A 227 -116.85 -11.87 65.43
N THR A 228 -117.82 -12.22 64.58
CA THR A 228 -117.56 -12.88 63.28
C THR A 228 -116.85 -11.95 62.27
N SER A 229 -116.68 -10.66 62.59
CA SER A 229 -115.98 -9.67 61.77
C SER A 229 -114.45 -9.73 61.88
N GLY A 230 -113.88 -10.22 63.00
CA GLY A 230 -112.44 -10.27 63.22
C GLY A 230 -111.72 -11.32 62.36
N ILE A 231 -112.34 -12.51 62.22
CA ILE A 231 -111.76 -13.61 61.42
C ILE A 231 -111.69 -13.25 59.94
N MET A 232 -112.68 -12.52 59.41
CA MET A 232 -112.67 -12.06 58.01
C MET A 232 -111.57 -11.02 57.75
N ALA A 233 -111.29 -10.14 58.72
CA ALA A 233 -110.20 -9.17 58.63
C ALA A 233 -108.81 -9.83 58.66
N GLU A 234 -108.64 -10.86 59.50
CA GLU A 234 -107.40 -11.64 59.54
C GLU A 234 -107.18 -12.44 58.24
N LEU A 235 -108.24 -13.02 57.67
CA LEU A 235 -108.15 -13.77 56.41
C LEU A 235 -107.78 -12.88 55.22
N GLU A 236 -108.33 -11.66 55.16
CA GLU A 236 -107.96 -10.70 54.10
C GLU A 236 -106.55 -10.13 54.31
N SER A 237 -106.09 -10.01 55.57
CA SER A 237 -104.70 -9.67 55.89
C SER A 237 -103.72 -10.76 55.43
N ILE A 238 -104.02 -12.03 55.70
CA ILE A 238 -103.21 -13.18 55.27
C ILE A 238 -103.16 -13.25 53.74
N LYS A 239 -104.30 -13.06 53.06
CA LYS A 239 -104.35 -12.99 51.60
C LYS A 239 -103.50 -11.86 51.04
N GLY A 240 -103.52 -10.68 51.68
CA GLY A 240 -102.64 -9.56 51.34
C GLY A 240 -101.16 -9.89 51.50
N GLN A 241 -100.78 -10.59 52.57
CA GLN A 241 -99.40 -11.06 52.78
C GLN A 241 -98.98 -12.11 51.74
N ILE A 242 -99.86 -13.04 51.38
CA ILE A 242 -99.60 -14.05 50.35
C ILE A 242 -99.39 -13.39 48.98
N MET A 243 -100.20 -12.37 48.63
CA MET A 243 -99.99 -11.60 47.39
C MET A 243 -98.64 -10.87 47.41
N GLN A 244 -98.24 -10.24 48.52
CA GLN A 244 -96.93 -9.60 48.62
C GLN A 244 -95.76 -10.60 48.51
N VAL A 245 -95.91 -11.81 49.03
CA VAL A 245 -94.91 -12.88 48.86
C VAL A 245 -94.86 -13.34 47.40
N SER A 246 -96.01 -13.47 46.74
CA SER A 246 -96.09 -13.81 45.31
C SER A 246 -95.44 -12.73 44.43
N ASP A 247 -95.67 -11.44 44.72
CA ASP A 247 -95.05 -10.34 44.00
C ASP A 247 -93.52 -10.30 44.21
N LYS A 248 -93.05 -10.62 45.42
CA LYS A 248 -91.61 -10.81 45.68
C LYS A 248 -91.04 -12.03 44.96
N ALA A 249 -91.79 -13.12 44.83
CA ALA A 249 -91.36 -14.30 44.09
C ALA A 249 -91.24 -14.02 42.59
N ALA A 250 -92.14 -13.23 42.01
CA ALA A 250 -92.04 -12.78 40.61
C ALA A 250 -90.79 -11.90 40.36
N GLN A 251 -90.32 -11.16 41.37
CA GLN A 251 -89.04 -10.44 41.27
C GLN A 251 -87.81 -11.36 41.25
N MET A 252 -87.94 -12.62 41.69
CA MET A 252 -86.88 -13.62 41.69
C MET A 252 -86.48 -14.05 40.26
N ASP A 253 -87.43 -14.03 39.32
CA ASP A 253 -87.15 -14.28 37.90
C ASP A 253 -86.22 -13.19 37.33
N SER A 254 -86.40 -11.92 37.75
CA SER A 254 -85.50 -10.81 37.34
C SER A 254 -84.08 -10.94 37.89
N PHE A 255 -83.90 -11.65 39.01
CA PHE A 255 -82.56 -11.98 39.51
C PHE A 255 -81.92 -13.11 38.71
N GLY A 256 -82.71 -14.05 38.19
CA GLY A 256 -82.23 -15.09 37.26
C GLY A 256 -81.57 -14.49 36.02
N ASP A 257 -82.22 -13.52 35.38
CA ASP A 257 -81.69 -12.81 34.21
C ASP A 257 -80.38 -12.07 34.52
N LYS A 258 -80.28 -11.44 35.69
CA LYS A 258 -79.05 -10.77 36.14
C LYS A 258 -77.92 -11.76 36.40
N ILE A 259 -78.21 -12.92 36.99
CA ILE A 259 -77.23 -13.98 37.22
C ILE A 259 -76.73 -14.53 35.87
N GLN A 260 -77.63 -14.71 34.90
CA GLN A 260 -77.24 -15.14 33.55
C GLN A 260 -76.37 -14.10 32.84
N GLY A 261 -76.68 -12.80 33.00
CA GLY A 261 -75.84 -11.70 32.51
C GLY A 261 -74.44 -11.70 33.14
N LEU A 262 -74.35 -11.85 34.46
CA LEU A 262 -73.07 -11.95 35.18
C LEU A 262 -72.27 -13.19 34.75
N GLN A 263 -72.93 -14.32 34.50
CA GLN A 263 -72.29 -15.52 34.01
C GLN A 263 -71.71 -15.33 32.60
N GLN A 264 -72.42 -14.60 31.72
CA GLN A 264 -71.93 -14.27 30.38
C GLN A 264 -70.76 -13.29 30.42
N GLU A 265 -70.78 -12.29 31.32
CA GLU A 265 -69.64 -11.39 31.55
C GLU A 265 -68.41 -12.12 32.06
N LEU A 266 -68.59 -13.11 32.95
CA LEU A 266 -67.49 -13.93 33.46
C LEU A 266 -66.81 -14.74 32.34
N LEU A 267 -67.60 -15.36 31.45
CA LEU A 267 -67.08 -16.08 30.27
C LEU A 267 -66.32 -15.15 29.33
N SER A 268 -66.84 -13.94 29.09
CA SER A 268 -66.17 -12.92 28.27
C SER A 268 -64.85 -12.46 28.89
N ASN A 269 -64.81 -12.27 30.22
CA ASN A 269 -63.59 -11.92 30.92
C ASN A 269 -62.56 -13.06 30.91
N MET A 270 -62.99 -14.31 31.01
CA MET A 270 -62.10 -15.48 30.88
C MET A 270 -61.43 -15.53 29.50
N ALA A 271 -62.18 -15.28 28.43
CA ALA A 271 -61.62 -15.19 27.07
C ALA A 271 -60.62 -14.02 26.91
N ARG A 272 -60.88 -12.87 27.56
CA ARG A 272 -59.91 -11.76 27.61
C ARG A 272 -58.63 -12.12 28.36
N THR A 273 -58.71 -12.91 29.42
CA THR A 273 -57.54 -13.39 30.16
C THR A 273 -56.63 -14.26 29.28
N GLU A 274 -57.19 -15.09 28.40
CA GLU A 274 -56.40 -15.87 27.44
C GLU A 274 -55.71 -14.97 26.41
N ALA A 275 -56.39 -13.94 25.90
CA ALA A 275 -55.77 -12.96 25.00
C ALA A 275 -54.63 -12.18 25.67
N ILE A 276 -54.78 -11.81 26.94
CA ILE A 276 -53.71 -11.18 27.74
C ILE A 276 -52.51 -12.13 27.90
N LYS A 277 -52.77 -13.42 28.12
CA LYS A 277 -51.71 -14.44 28.21
C LYS A 277 -50.95 -14.59 26.88
N HIS A 278 -51.65 -14.54 25.75
CA HIS A 278 -51.02 -14.55 24.42
C HIS A 278 -50.15 -13.31 24.19
N LEU A 279 -50.68 -12.12 24.47
CA LEU A 279 -49.94 -10.85 24.36
C LEU A 279 -48.69 -10.84 25.24
N SER A 280 -48.77 -11.39 26.46
CA SER A 280 -47.59 -11.54 27.33
C SER A 280 -46.50 -12.41 26.70
N GLY A 281 -46.86 -13.46 25.96
CA GLY A 281 -45.90 -14.29 25.23
C GLY A 281 -45.25 -13.57 24.06
N GLU A 282 -46.02 -12.78 23.31
CA GLU A 282 -45.47 -11.94 22.23
C GLU A 282 -44.55 -10.84 22.78
N VAL A 283 -44.89 -10.23 23.91
CA VAL A 283 -44.02 -9.25 24.59
C VAL A 283 -42.69 -9.89 25.00
N GLN A 284 -42.71 -11.11 25.56
CA GLN A 284 -41.46 -11.83 25.90
C GLN A 284 -40.62 -12.15 24.66
N LYS A 285 -41.26 -12.48 23.53
CA LYS A 285 -40.55 -12.70 22.26
C LYS A 285 -39.92 -11.41 21.74
N ILE A 286 -40.65 -10.29 21.77
CA ILE A 286 -40.14 -8.97 21.42
C ILE A 286 -38.96 -8.59 22.33
N GLU A 287 -39.05 -8.84 23.64
CA GLU A 287 -37.96 -8.58 24.59
C GLU A 287 -36.71 -9.41 24.26
N SER A 288 -36.88 -10.67 23.86
CA SER A 288 -35.77 -11.51 23.39
C SER A 288 -35.14 -10.98 22.11
N GLU A 289 -35.96 -10.57 21.13
CA GLU A 289 -35.50 -9.99 19.87
C GLU A 289 -34.76 -8.66 20.09
N ILE A 290 -35.28 -7.78 20.96
CA ILE A 290 -34.62 -6.53 21.37
C ILE A 290 -33.27 -6.83 22.02
N ASN A 291 -33.20 -7.76 22.97
CA ASN A 291 -31.94 -8.15 23.59
C ASN A 291 -30.92 -8.70 22.57
N SER A 292 -31.38 -9.41 21.54
CA SER A 292 -30.51 -9.87 20.44
C SER A 292 -30.01 -8.72 19.56
N LEU A 293 -30.84 -7.69 19.34
CA LEU A 293 -30.50 -6.50 18.57
C LEU A 293 -29.52 -5.60 19.34
N VAL A 294 -29.69 -5.44 20.65
CA VAL A 294 -28.75 -4.72 21.52
C VAL A 294 -27.37 -5.37 21.47
N LYS A 295 -27.29 -6.71 21.63
CA LYS A 295 -26.01 -7.43 21.50
C LYS A 295 -25.37 -7.27 20.12
N ARG A 296 -26.17 -7.23 19.05
CA ARG A 296 -25.68 -6.94 17.70
C ARG A 296 -25.20 -5.49 17.56
N ALA A 297 -25.92 -4.54 18.14
CA ALA A 297 -25.56 -3.13 18.14
C ALA A 297 -24.22 -2.89 18.85
N ASP A 298 -24.01 -3.53 20.01
CA ASP A 298 -22.75 -3.50 20.75
C ASP A 298 -21.60 -4.12 19.94
N ALA A 299 -21.85 -5.26 19.28
CA ALA A 299 -20.88 -5.87 18.38
C ALA A 299 -20.54 -4.96 17.19
N THR A 300 -21.51 -4.22 16.64
CA THR A 300 -21.25 -3.24 15.57
C THR A 300 -20.55 -1.97 16.07
N ALA A 301 -20.76 -1.55 17.32
CA ALA A 301 -20.01 -0.45 17.93
C ALA A 301 -18.51 -0.80 18.06
N PHE A 302 -18.20 -2.04 18.45
CA PHE A 302 -16.84 -2.58 18.46
C PHE A 302 -16.21 -2.61 17.05
N VAL A 303 -16.98 -2.99 16.03
CA VAL A 303 -16.54 -2.90 14.62
C VAL A 303 -16.32 -1.45 14.19
N GLY A 304 -17.11 -0.50 14.69
CA GLY A 304 -16.96 0.93 14.44
C GLY A 304 -15.66 1.51 15.01
N GLU A 305 -15.26 1.12 16.22
CA GLU A 305 -13.95 1.48 16.78
C GLU A 305 -12.80 0.87 15.97
N GLY A 306 -12.92 -0.40 15.55
CA GLY A 306 -11.96 -1.03 14.65
C GLY A 306 -11.82 -0.30 13.32
N LEU A 307 -12.95 0.14 12.73
CA LEU A 307 -12.97 0.96 11.51
C LEU A 307 -12.26 2.30 11.70
N LYS A 308 -12.40 2.93 12.87
CA LYS A 308 -11.73 4.18 13.19
C LYS A 308 -10.21 4.00 13.30
N SER A 309 -9.75 2.93 13.95
CA SER A 309 -8.34 2.55 13.99
C SER A 309 -7.79 2.25 12.59
N VAL A 310 -8.52 1.49 11.76
CA VAL A 310 -8.12 1.22 10.38
C VAL A 310 -8.07 2.49 9.54
N GLN A 311 -8.98 3.44 9.76
CA GLN A 311 -8.98 4.74 9.09
C GLN A 311 -7.75 5.57 9.48
N GLU A 312 -7.36 5.54 10.76
CA GLU A 312 -6.17 6.23 11.27
C GLU A 312 -4.88 5.61 10.72
N ASP A 313 -4.79 4.28 10.68
CA ASP A 313 -3.70 3.54 10.05
C ASP A 313 -3.60 3.81 8.55
N LEU A 314 -4.73 3.90 7.84
CA LEU A 314 -4.78 4.23 6.43
C LEU A 314 -4.30 5.66 6.16
N ALA A 315 -4.62 6.61 7.04
CA ALA A 315 -4.11 7.98 6.95
C ALA A 315 -2.58 8.01 7.14
N GLY A 316 -2.07 7.30 8.16
CA GLY A 316 -0.62 7.18 8.38
C GLY A 316 0.10 6.50 7.21
N PHE A 317 -0.49 5.45 6.63
CA PHE A 317 0.02 4.79 5.43
C PHE A 317 0.04 5.73 4.22
N LYS A 318 -1.03 6.49 4.01
CA LYS A 318 -1.12 7.48 2.92
C LYS A 318 -0.02 8.53 3.01
N ASP A 319 0.23 9.07 4.21
CA ASP A 319 1.29 10.05 4.42
C ASP A 319 2.68 9.43 4.22
N ALA A 320 2.91 8.20 4.70
CA ALA A 320 4.16 7.48 4.49
C ALA A 320 4.44 7.20 3.00
N VAL A 321 3.42 6.77 2.24
CA VAL A 321 3.52 6.57 0.79
C VAL A 321 3.78 7.88 0.09
N PHE A 322 3.05 8.95 0.42
CA PHE A 322 3.23 10.27 -0.19
C PHE A 322 4.66 10.80 0.02
N ASN A 323 5.18 10.70 1.25
CA ASN A 323 6.54 11.11 1.58
C ASN A 323 7.60 10.27 0.82
N LYS A 324 7.40 8.96 0.70
CA LYS A 324 8.29 8.10 -0.09
C LYS A 324 8.25 8.43 -1.57
N THR A 325 7.07 8.66 -2.14
CA THR A 325 6.91 9.08 -3.54
C THR A 325 7.64 10.39 -3.79
N ASN A 326 7.48 11.38 -2.92
CA ASN A 326 8.16 12.66 -3.05
C ASN A 326 9.70 12.51 -2.97
N THR A 327 10.18 11.61 -2.10
CA THR A 327 11.61 11.26 -2.02
C THR A 327 12.10 10.57 -3.29
N ILE A 328 11.29 9.68 -3.88
CA ILE A 328 11.62 9.02 -5.15
C ILE A 328 11.69 10.05 -6.27
N ASP A 329 10.72 10.96 -6.39
CA ASP A 329 10.73 12.02 -7.42
C ASP A 329 11.95 12.93 -7.30
N GLN A 330 12.36 13.28 -6.08
CA GLN A 330 13.60 14.03 -5.84
C GLN A 330 14.83 13.24 -6.30
N LYS A 331 14.92 11.95 -5.98
CA LYS A 331 16.04 11.08 -6.44
C LYS A 331 16.04 10.89 -7.94
N VAL A 332 14.88 10.71 -8.56
CA VAL A 332 14.73 10.61 -10.02
C VAL A 332 15.17 11.90 -10.70
N SER A 333 14.80 13.05 -10.14
CA SER A 333 15.24 14.37 -10.62
C SER A 333 16.77 14.51 -10.55
N ALA A 334 17.37 14.13 -9.42
CA ALA A 334 18.83 14.16 -9.24
C ALA A 334 19.56 13.20 -10.21
N ILE A 335 19.02 11.99 -10.42
CA ILE A 335 19.55 11.03 -11.41
C ILE A 335 19.42 11.59 -12.83
N SER A 336 18.29 12.22 -13.17
CA SER A 336 18.08 12.83 -14.48
C SER A 336 19.07 13.96 -14.75
N GLU A 337 19.39 14.77 -13.73
CA GLU A 337 20.42 15.81 -13.84
C GLU A 337 21.83 15.21 -14.01
N LEU A 338 22.16 14.15 -13.29
CA LEU A 338 23.41 13.41 -13.49
C LEU A 338 23.51 12.81 -14.89
N PHE A 339 22.41 12.29 -15.43
CA PHE A 339 22.36 11.73 -16.78
C PHE A 339 22.62 12.81 -17.84
N LYS A 340 21.97 13.98 -17.72
CA LYS A 340 22.22 15.13 -18.60
C LYS A 340 23.67 15.60 -18.55
N ARG A 341 24.28 15.64 -17.36
CA ARG A 341 25.69 16.00 -17.20
C ARG A 341 26.63 14.96 -17.78
N SER A 342 26.28 13.68 -17.65
CA SER A 342 27.02 12.57 -18.25
C SER A 342 26.98 12.64 -19.78
N ASP A 343 25.81 12.83 -20.38
CA ASP A 343 25.66 12.99 -21.84
C ASP A 343 26.41 14.20 -22.36
N ALA A 344 26.35 15.33 -21.64
CA ALA A 344 27.14 16.52 -21.97
C ALA A 344 28.65 16.22 -21.95
N SER A 345 29.13 15.51 -20.92
CA SER A 345 30.53 15.12 -20.81
C SER A 345 30.96 14.14 -21.91
N ALA A 346 30.11 13.19 -22.28
CA ALA A 346 30.38 12.24 -23.37
C ALA A 346 30.42 12.98 -24.73
N SER A 347 29.49 13.90 -24.97
CA SER A 347 29.49 14.74 -26.18
C SER A 347 30.74 15.61 -26.28
N GLU A 348 31.20 16.21 -25.17
CA GLU A 348 32.46 16.95 -25.13
C GLU A 348 33.68 16.05 -25.37
N PHE A 349 33.68 14.83 -24.83
CA PHE A 349 34.74 13.86 -25.09
C PHE A 349 34.82 13.50 -26.57
N HIS A 350 33.69 13.19 -27.22
CA HIS A 350 33.66 12.90 -28.65
C HIS A 350 34.14 14.09 -29.49
N LYS A 351 33.70 15.32 -29.20
CA LYS A 351 34.19 16.52 -29.90
C LYS A 351 35.70 16.70 -29.75
N LYS A 352 36.23 16.53 -28.54
CA LYS A 352 37.68 16.63 -28.30
C LYS A 352 38.45 15.50 -28.98
N ALA A 353 37.92 14.28 -28.97
CA ALA A 353 38.52 13.14 -29.66
C ALA A 353 38.55 13.33 -31.18
N ASP A 354 37.47 13.86 -31.78
CA ASP A 354 37.41 14.17 -33.21
C ASP A 354 38.39 15.30 -33.59
N GLN A 355 38.48 16.34 -32.77
CA GLN A 355 39.49 17.40 -32.94
C GLN A 355 40.92 16.87 -32.83
N LEU A 356 41.19 16.01 -31.84
CA LEU A 356 42.49 15.36 -31.68
C LEU A 356 42.82 14.49 -32.91
N PHE A 357 41.85 13.76 -33.44
CA PHE A 357 42.01 12.94 -34.63
C PHE A 357 42.30 13.77 -35.89
N GLN A 358 41.61 14.92 -36.07
CA GLN A 358 41.91 15.86 -37.16
C GLN A 358 43.33 16.43 -37.03
N ASN A 359 43.70 16.91 -35.84
CA ASN A 359 45.04 17.44 -35.58
C ASN A 359 46.12 16.38 -35.84
N MET A 360 45.86 15.11 -35.49
CA MET A 360 46.75 13.99 -35.78
C MET A 360 46.87 13.68 -37.27
N GLN A 361 45.78 13.80 -38.04
CA GLN A 361 45.85 13.67 -39.49
C GLN A 361 46.61 14.80 -40.15
N GLU A 362 46.47 16.04 -39.68
CA GLU A 362 47.24 17.19 -40.16
C GLU A 362 48.74 17.05 -39.87
N ILE A 363 49.10 16.51 -38.69
CA ILE A 363 50.50 16.20 -38.35
C ILE A 363 51.07 15.08 -39.23
N ARG A 364 50.23 14.11 -39.63
CA ARG A 364 50.59 13.00 -40.51
C ARG A 364 50.90 13.45 -41.94
N THR A 365 50.24 14.50 -42.46
CA THR A 365 50.54 15.06 -43.79
C THR A 365 51.81 15.92 -43.81
N ILE A 366 52.30 16.40 -42.67
CA ILE A 366 53.40 17.38 -42.59
C ILE A 366 54.78 16.74 -42.29
N THR A 367 54.89 15.49 -41.80
CA THR A 367 56.13 15.02 -41.13
C THR A 367 56.73 13.70 -41.66
N ASN A 368 58.08 13.64 -41.75
CA ASN A 368 58.94 12.56 -42.29
C ASN A 368 58.75 11.17 -41.63
N LYS A 369 59.20 10.12 -42.34
CA LYS A 369 59.06 8.66 -42.09
C LYS A 369 59.17 8.17 -40.63
N SER A 370 59.93 8.85 -39.76
CA SER A 370 60.05 8.52 -38.32
C SER A 370 58.87 9.01 -37.46
N SER A 371 58.19 10.09 -37.84
CA SER A 371 56.98 10.61 -37.17
C SER A 371 55.71 9.88 -37.61
N SER A 372 55.72 9.31 -38.82
CA SER A 372 54.66 8.43 -39.33
C SER A 372 54.44 7.22 -38.43
N ASN A 373 55.50 6.58 -37.93
CA ASN A 373 55.38 5.41 -37.06
C ASN A 373 54.78 5.77 -35.69
N VAL A 374 55.28 6.83 -35.03
CA VAL A 374 54.72 7.32 -33.75
C VAL A 374 53.25 7.74 -33.91
N SER A 375 52.89 8.38 -35.02
CA SER A 375 51.50 8.75 -35.31
C SER A 375 50.59 7.52 -35.48
N LYS A 376 51.08 6.48 -36.18
CA LYS A 376 50.36 5.21 -36.36
C LYS A 376 50.19 4.44 -35.05
N GLU A 377 51.21 4.42 -34.18
CA GLU A 377 51.13 3.80 -32.85
C GLU A 377 50.09 4.50 -31.97
N VAL A 378 50.08 5.84 -31.94
CA VAL A 378 49.07 6.61 -31.19
C VAL A 378 47.66 6.37 -31.74
N ILE A 379 47.50 6.29 -33.07
CA ILE A 379 46.21 5.93 -33.69
C ILE A 379 45.79 4.50 -33.30
N GLY A 380 46.74 3.56 -33.27
CA GLY A 380 46.50 2.19 -32.82
C GLY A 380 46.03 2.13 -31.36
N LEU A 381 46.69 2.86 -30.46
CA LEU A 381 46.31 2.93 -29.03
C LEU A 381 44.93 3.58 -28.83
N LEU A 382 44.60 4.64 -29.58
CA LEU A 382 43.27 5.26 -29.52
C LEU A 382 42.18 4.29 -30.01
N LYS A 383 42.43 3.59 -31.12
CA LYS A 383 41.51 2.58 -31.65
C LYS A 383 41.36 1.38 -30.72
N LEU A 384 42.43 0.99 -30.03
CA LEU A 384 42.41 -0.04 -28.99
C LEU A 384 41.55 0.38 -27.80
N SER A 385 41.69 1.63 -27.35
CA SER A 385 40.89 2.20 -26.26
C SER A 385 39.40 2.28 -26.64
N GLU A 386 39.09 2.72 -27.87
CA GLU A 386 37.73 2.72 -28.42
C GLU A 386 37.13 1.30 -28.44
N PHE A 387 37.91 0.33 -28.92
CA PHE A 387 37.52 -1.08 -28.93
C PHE A 387 37.24 -1.61 -27.52
N GLN A 388 38.17 -1.41 -26.57
CA GLN A 388 38.00 -1.86 -25.19
C GLN A 388 36.78 -1.24 -24.52
N SER A 389 36.52 0.05 -24.77
CA SER A 389 35.35 0.75 -24.24
C SER A 389 34.04 0.17 -24.83
N ASN A 390 33.97 0.03 -26.16
CA ASN A 390 32.79 -0.50 -26.84
C ASN A 390 32.46 -1.93 -26.40
N LEU A 391 33.48 -2.79 -26.33
CA LEU A 391 33.29 -4.19 -25.94
C LEU A 391 32.86 -4.31 -24.47
N ARG A 392 33.37 -3.43 -23.60
CA ARG A 392 32.93 -3.33 -22.20
C ARG A 392 31.47 -2.91 -22.10
N ILE A 393 31.06 -1.84 -22.78
CA ILE A 393 29.68 -1.34 -22.78
C ILE A 393 28.70 -2.42 -23.27
N LEU A 394 29.03 -3.09 -24.38
CA LEU A 394 28.21 -4.18 -24.91
C LEU A 394 28.12 -5.34 -23.90
N SER A 395 29.25 -5.72 -23.28
CA SER A 395 29.27 -6.83 -22.32
C SER A 395 28.57 -6.55 -20.99
N GLU A 396 28.49 -5.28 -20.57
CA GLU A 396 27.85 -4.88 -19.31
C GLU A 396 26.31 -4.82 -19.45
N SER A 397 25.76 -4.85 -20.68
CA SER A 397 24.32 -4.89 -20.91
C SER A 397 23.64 -6.09 -20.22
N LYS A 398 22.47 -5.87 -19.63
CA LYS A 398 21.69 -6.92 -18.93
C LYS A 398 20.95 -7.85 -19.90
N TYR A 399 20.65 -7.36 -21.10
CA TYR A 399 19.97 -8.10 -22.15
C TYR A 399 20.74 -7.91 -23.45
N GLY A 400 20.91 -8.97 -24.23
CA GLY A 400 21.55 -8.92 -25.52
C GLY A 400 21.14 -10.12 -26.37
N GLU A 401 21.26 -9.96 -27.67
CA GLU A 401 20.93 -10.99 -28.65
C GLU A 401 22.21 -11.54 -29.31
N LEU A 402 22.08 -12.65 -30.05
CA LEU A 402 23.18 -13.22 -30.83
C LEU A 402 23.85 -12.19 -31.75
N LYS A 403 23.08 -11.22 -32.27
CA LYS A 403 23.59 -10.10 -33.09
C LYS A 403 24.55 -9.18 -32.35
N ASP A 404 24.38 -9.01 -31.05
CA ASP A 404 25.28 -8.18 -30.25
C ASP A 404 26.64 -8.86 -30.07
N ILE A 405 26.64 -10.20 -29.97
CA ILE A 405 27.85 -11.00 -30.00
C ILE A 405 28.52 -10.97 -31.37
N GLU A 406 27.73 -11.08 -32.44
CA GLU A 406 28.26 -10.94 -33.80
C GLU A 406 28.96 -9.59 -33.98
N ARG A 407 28.35 -8.50 -33.48
CA ARG A 407 28.96 -7.17 -33.50
C ARG A 407 30.25 -7.09 -32.67
N MET A 408 30.28 -7.71 -31.49
CA MET A 408 31.51 -7.79 -30.67
C MET A 408 32.62 -8.58 -31.39
N ALA A 409 32.27 -9.67 -32.08
CA ALA A 409 33.19 -10.47 -32.87
C ALA A 409 33.73 -9.69 -34.07
N GLU A 410 32.89 -8.97 -34.81
CA GLU A 410 33.29 -8.10 -35.93
C GLU A 410 34.23 -6.97 -35.48
N GLN A 411 33.93 -6.33 -34.35
CA GLN A 411 34.80 -5.30 -33.76
C GLN A 411 36.17 -5.89 -33.38
N THR A 412 36.19 -7.11 -32.86
CA THR A 412 37.43 -7.81 -32.49
C THR A 412 38.25 -8.21 -33.71
N ALA A 413 37.61 -8.71 -34.77
CA ALA A 413 38.28 -9.00 -36.03
C ALA A 413 38.85 -7.72 -36.67
N SER A 414 38.09 -6.62 -36.64
CA SER A 414 38.52 -5.31 -37.17
C SER A 414 39.76 -4.77 -36.45
N ILE A 415 39.80 -4.82 -35.11
CA ILE A 415 40.94 -4.31 -34.35
C ILE A 415 42.18 -5.21 -34.53
N VAL A 416 42.01 -6.53 -34.61
CA VAL A 416 43.11 -7.46 -34.90
C VAL A 416 43.72 -7.16 -36.26
N ASN A 417 42.90 -7.03 -37.30
CA ASN A 417 43.36 -6.72 -38.65
C ASN A 417 44.04 -5.34 -38.74
N LEU A 418 43.56 -4.36 -37.98
CA LEU A 418 44.14 -3.02 -37.94
C LEU A 418 45.53 -3.04 -37.29
N PHE A 419 45.71 -3.78 -36.19
CA PHE A 419 47.01 -3.96 -35.54
C PHE A 419 47.98 -4.80 -36.37
N ASP A 420 47.51 -5.86 -37.02
CA ASP A 420 48.35 -6.67 -37.91
C ASP A 420 48.83 -5.83 -39.12
N ARG A 421 47.95 -4.96 -39.67
CA ARG A 421 48.36 -3.98 -40.70
C ARG A 421 49.38 -2.97 -40.19
N ILE A 422 49.17 -2.39 -39.00
CA ILE A 422 50.12 -1.46 -38.39
C ILE A 422 51.47 -2.17 -38.15
N SER A 423 51.46 -3.43 -37.70
CA SER A 423 52.67 -4.21 -37.47
C SER A 423 53.44 -4.49 -38.77
N ILE A 424 52.75 -4.82 -39.86
CA ILE A 424 53.38 -5.02 -41.18
C ILE A 424 53.95 -3.71 -41.72
N GLU A 425 53.25 -2.59 -41.55
CA GLU A 425 53.68 -1.29 -42.07
C GLU A 425 54.82 -0.65 -41.26
N SER A 426 54.96 -0.99 -39.99
CA SER A 426 55.96 -0.39 -39.09
C SER A 426 57.27 -1.20 -39.00
N ASP A 427 57.33 -2.42 -39.57
CA ASP A 427 58.44 -3.39 -39.47
C ASP A 427 58.81 -3.78 -38.02
N GLU A 428 57.99 -3.33 -37.06
CA GLU A 428 58.02 -3.69 -35.64
C GLU A 428 56.87 -4.66 -35.36
N LYS A 429 57.17 -5.69 -34.57
CA LYS A 429 56.23 -6.77 -34.21
C LYS A 429 55.20 -6.28 -33.18
N LEU A 430 54.36 -5.34 -33.59
CA LEU A 430 53.31 -4.69 -32.82
C LEU A 430 51.97 -5.42 -33.06
N SER A 431 51.98 -6.74 -32.90
CA SER A 431 50.74 -7.54 -32.91
C SER A 431 49.92 -7.21 -31.65
N LEU A 432 48.59 -7.17 -31.77
CA LEU A 432 47.69 -6.99 -30.63
C LEU A 432 48.08 -7.96 -29.50
N PRO A 433 48.31 -7.50 -28.25
CA PRO A 433 48.71 -8.38 -27.16
C PRO A 433 47.70 -9.52 -26.99
N GLN A 434 48.22 -10.74 -26.77
CA GLN A 434 47.40 -11.95 -26.65
C GLN A 434 46.38 -11.80 -25.50
N GLU A 435 46.73 -11.06 -24.45
CA GLU A 435 45.89 -10.74 -23.32
C GLU A 435 44.62 -9.98 -23.73
N VAL A 436 44.71 -9.07 -24.72
CA VAL A 436 43.54 -8.32 -25.19
C VAL A 436 42.63 -9.21 -26.04
N ARG A 437 43.20 -10.09 -26.86
CA ARG A 437 42.44 -11.08 -27.64
C ARG A 437 41.70 -12.04 -26.71
N GLN A 438 42.40 -12.59 -25.71
CA GLN A 438 41.80 -13.47 -24.70
C GLN A 438 40.74 -12.75 -23.86
N TRP A 439 40.99 -11.50 -23.47
CA TRP A 439 40.02 -10.69 -22.73
C TRP A 439 38.73 -10.48 -23.52
N ALA A 440 38.84 -10.13 -24.81
CA ALA A 440 37.66 -9.89 -25.66
C ALA A 440 36.82 -11.17 -25.82
N MET A 441 37.45 -12.32 -26.09
CA MET A 441 36.71 -13.58 -26.19
C MET A 441 36.13 -14.04 -24.86
N SER A 442 36.83 -13.79 -23.75
CA SER A 442 36.29 -14.07 -22.42
C SER A 442 35.04 -13.24 -22.15
N LYS A 443 35.01 -11.98 -22.57
CA LYS A 443 33.84 -11.12 -22.43
C LYS A 443 32.66 -11.55 -23.31
N MET A 444 32.91 -12.01 -24.53
CA MET A 444 31.85 -12.59 -25.36
C MET A 444 31.24 -13.85 -24.75
N LEU A 445 32.07 -14.72 -24.14
CA LEU A 445 31.60 -15.91 -23.44
C LEU A 445 30.78 -15.56 -22.18
N ASP A 446 31.26 -14.60 -21.38
CA ASP A 446 30.53 -14.11 -20.20
C ASP A 446 29.19 -13.46 -20.59
N SER A 447 29.15 -12.72 -21.70
CA SER A 447 27.90 -12.13 -22.23
C SER A 447 26.94 -13.20 -22.74
N ALA A 448 27.44 -14.24 -23.38
CA ALA A 448 26.62 -15.36 -23.84
C ALA A 448 25.98 -16.13 -22.67
N ASP A 449 26.72 -16.35 -21.58
CA ASP A 449 26.18 -16.93 -20.35
C ASP A 449 25.06 -16.07 -19.76
N LYS A 450 25.34 -14.78 -19.59
CA LYS A 450 24.40 -13.80 -19.02
C LYS A 450 23.12 -13.65 -19.84
N TRP A 451 23.19 -13.84 -21.15
CA TRP A 451 22.06 -13.74 -22.07
C TRP A 451 21.46 -15.09 -22.45
N GLU A 452 21.89 -16.19 -21.79
CA GLU A 452 21.42 -17.56 -22.01
C GLU A 452 21.50 -18.02 -23.49
N ILE A 453 22.54 -17.58 -24.20
CA ILE A 453 22.76 -17.94 -25.61
C ILE A 453 23.35 -19.35 -25.69
N ARG A 454 22.82 -20.18 -26.59
CA ARG A 454 23.30 -21.55 -26.79
C ARG A 454 24.75 -21.55 -27.27
N PHE A 455 25.58 -22.39 -26.66
CA PHE A 455 27.00 -22.51 -27.00
C PHE A 455 27.23 -22.81 -28.48
N THR A 456 26.43 -23.67 -29.09
CA THR A 456 26.57 -24.02 -30.52
C THR A 456 26.38 -22.81 -31.44
N ASP A 457 25.40 -21.95 -31.14
CA ASP A 457 25.13 -20.73 -31.94
C ASP A 457 26.24 -19.69 -31.74
N LEU A 458 26.68 -19.53 -30.49
CA LEU A 458 27.81 -18.67 -30.12
C LEU A 458 29.10 -19.10 -30.84
N PHE A 459 29.42 -20.39 -30.77
CA PHE A 459 30.64 -20.95 -31.31
C PHE A 459 30.68 -20.87 -32.83
N ALA A 460 29.54 -21.05 -33.51
CA ALA A 460 29.42 -20.84 -34.95
C ALA A 460 29.72 -19.39 -35.34
N VAL A 461 29.17 -18.40 -34.62
CA VAL A 461 29.44 -16.97 -34.86
C VAL A 461 30.91 -16.62 -34.61
N LEU A 462 31.51 -17.18 -33.55
CA LEU A 462 32.93 -16.95 -33.26
C LEU A 462 33.84 -17.53 -34.35
N ILE A 463 33.55 -18.75 -34.83
CA ILE A 463 34.32 -19.37 -35.92
C ILE A 463 34.16 -18.60 -37.23
N ASP A 464 32.94 -18.19 -37.58
CA ASP A 464 32.66 -17.47 -38.84
C ASP A 464 33.34 -16.09 -38.88
N LYS A 465 33.28 -15.33 -37.77
CA LYS A 465 33.73 -13.93 -37.74
C LYS A 465 35.17 -13.73 -37.29
N LEU A 466 35.69 -14.53 -36.34
CA LEU A 466 37.06 -14.41 -35.84
C LEU A 466 38.03 -15.39 -36.50
N GLY A 467 37.53 -16.48 -37.08
CA GLY A 467 38.34 -17.53 -37.69
C GLY A 467 38.85 -18.58 -36.69
N LYS A 468 39.01 -19.83 -37.17
CA LYS A 468 39.36 -20.99 -36.33
C LYS A 468 40.66 -20.81 -35.54
N GLU A 469 41.71 -20.26 -36.17
CA GLU A 469 43.02 -20.08 -35.53
C GLU A 469 42.97 -19.09 -34.35
N LEU A 470 42.26 -17.97 -34.51
CA LEU A 470 42.19 -16.94 -33.49
C LEU A 470 41.37 -17.40 -32.27
N VAL A 471 40.31 -18.17 -32.52
CA VAL A 471 39.52 -18.82 -31.46
C VAL A 471 40.36 -19.90 -30.76
N LYS A 472 41.09 -20.74 -31.51
CA LYS A 472 41.93 -21.81 -30.96
C LYS A 472 42.99 -21.30 -29.98
N GLU A 473 43.71 -20.24 -30.33
CA GLU A 473 44.83 -19.73 -29.54
C GLU A 473 44.42 -18.90 -28.32
N ASN A 474 43.19 -18.35 -28.31
CA ASN A 474 42.78 -17.37 -27.31
C ASN A 474 41.64 -17.87 -26.41
N ILE A 475 41.04 -19.04 -26.69
CA ILE A 475 39.91 -19.56 -25.91
C ILE A 475 40.42 -20.23 -24.63
N ARG A 476 39.85 -19.85 -23.49
CA ARG A 476 40.16 -20.47 -22.20
C ARG A 476 39.22 -21.65 -21.98
N ILE A 477 39.71 -22.88 -22.24
CA ILE A 477 38.95 -24.13 -22.08
C ILE A 477 38.32 -24.24 -20.68
N GLN A 478 39.02 -23.76 -19.65
CA GLN A 478 38.51 -23.75 -18.28
C GLN A 478 37.26 -22.88 -18.13
N GLN A 479 37.22 -21.70 -18.75
CA GLN A 479 36.06 -20.81 -18.73
C GLN A 479 34.86 -21.44 -19.47
N VAL A 480 35.09 -22.09 -20.61
CA VAL A 480 34.02 -22.77 -21.35
C VAL A 480 33.48 -23.96 -20.57
N ARG A 481 34.34 -24.72 -19.88
CA ARG A 481 33.93 -25.82 -19.00
C ARG A 481 33.07 -25.32 -17.84
N ASP A 482 33.45 -24.21 -17.22
CA ASP A 482 32.79 -23.69 -16.04
C ASP A 482 31.43 -23.03 -16.39
N ILE A 483 31.30 -22.47 -17.60
CA ILE A 483 30.07 -21.81 -18.09
C ILE A 483 29.12 -22.80 -18.79
N PHE A 484 29.62 -23.55 -19.78
CA PHE A 484 28.79 -24.37 -20.69
C PHE A 484 28.91 -25.88 -20.42
N GLY A 485 29.71 -26.29 -19.43
CA GLY A 485 29.90 -27.68 -19.04
C GLY A 485 30.77 -28.50 -20.01
N ILE A 486 30.87 -29.80 -19.76
CA ILE A 486 31.75 -30.72 -20.50
C ILE A 486 31.36 -30.85 -21.98
N ARG A 487 30.08 -30.69 -22.32
CA ARG A 487 29.60 -30.76 -23.72
C ARG A 487 30.15 -29.64 -24.60
N GLY A 488 30.25 -28.40 -24.09
CA GLY A 488 30.86 -27.29 -24.83
C GLY A 488 32.36 -27.50 -25.06
N VAL A 489 33.04 -28.15 -24.11
CA VAL A 489 34.45 -28.54 -24.25
C VAL A 489 34.64 -29.61 -25.32
N ASP A 490 33.73 -30.58 -25.40
CA ASP A 490 33.76 -31.63 -26.42
C ASP A 490 33.49 -31.08 -27.82
N GLU A 491 32.58 -30.10 -27.97
CA GLU A 491 32.34 -29.39 -29.24
C GLU A 491 33.59 -28.61 -29.69
N ILE A 492 34.26 -27.89 -28.78
CA ILE A 492 35.54 -27.22 -29.05
C ILE A 492 36.60 -28.23 -29.50
N ARG A 493 36.76 -29.33 -28.78
CA ARG A 493 37.76 -30.37 -29.10
C ARG A 493 37.51 -30.98 -30.47
N LYS A 494 36.25 -31.22 -30.82
CA LYS A 494 35.83 -31.81 -32.10
C LYS A 494 36.00 -30.87 -33.30
N GLU A 495 35.77 -29.56 -33.12
CA GLU A 495 35.78 -28.57 -34.21
C GLU A 495 37.13 -27.87 -34.43
N LEU A 496 37.97 -27.78 -33.39
CA LEU A 496 39.28 -27.09 -33.40
C LEU A 496 40.47 -28.04 -33.43
N ASP A 497 40.24 -29.36 -33.52
CA ASP A 497 41.27 -30.41 -33.61
C ASP A 497 42.31 -30.27 -32.47
N LEU A 498 41.80 -30.17 -31.24
CA LEU A 498 42.58 -30.06 -30.02
C LEU A 498 42.58 -31.44 -29.33
N VAL A 499 43.74 -32.11 -29.36
CA VAL A 499 43.99 -33.41 -28.70
C VAL A 499 43.80 -33.31 -27.19
#